data_AF-A0A9Q9ZG44-F1
#
_entry.id   AF-A0A9Q9ZG44-F1
#
_cell.length_a   1.000
_cell.length_b   1.000
_cell.length_c   1.000
_cell.angle_alpha   90.00
_cell.angle_beta   90.00
_cell.angle_gamma   90.00
#
_symmetry.space_group_name_H-M   'P 1'
#
loop_
_entity.id
_entity.type
_entity.pdbx_description
1 polymer ?
#
loop_
_entity_poly.entity_id
_entity_poly.type
_entity_poly.pdbx_seq_one_letter_code
_entity_poly.pdbx_strand_id
1 'polypeptide(L)'
;MPEIAQLRAKAQEEQKKRENQDSLVRRLQKRVLLLTKERDGMRAILESYDSELAASEYSPQLMLRVKEAEDMLRKVQTHNTEMETQLSKAQEEAGTFKLQAQMVTAELEALKEQQVSNTEKNTLATAEEVSSLRQKIEELEAERQQLEEQNNILEMRLERHNLQGDYDPVKTKVVHLQMNPTSIAKQQRTEEVEQLRVECQRLRDRLRKIEADGVMTTDDTTLIIPPSQEILNLRKQMESAELKNQRLKEVFQKKIQEFRTACYVLTGYQIDITVENQYRLTSVYAEHMEDSLLFKSTGSVGSGSMQLLETDFSRTLTGLVDLHLFHQKSIPVFLSAVTIELFSHQTVT
;
A
#
# COMPACT_ATOMS: atom_id res chain seq x y z
N MET A 1 16.83 -30.28 -44.10
CA MET A 1 17.74 -31.08 -43.24
C MET A 1 17.68 -32.60 -43.45
N PRO A 2 16.52 -33.28 -43.68
CA PRO A 2 16.50 -34.75 -43.81
C PRO A 2 17.04 -35.32 -45.13
N GLU A 3 16.89 -34.60 -46.26
CA GLU A 3 17.41 -35.06 -47.57
C GLU A 3 18.94 -35.12 -47.63
N ILE A 4 19.62 -34.18 -46.96
CA ILE A 4 21.09 -34.14 -46.91
C ILE A 4 21.62 -35.36 -46.13
N ALA A 5 20.91 -35.82 -45.11
CA ALA A 5 21.28 -37.03 -44.36
C ALA A 5 21.11 -38.31 -45.20
N GLN A 6 20.03 -38.42 -45.98
CA GLN A 6 19.83 -39.55 -46.89
C GLN A 6 20.87 -39.60 -48.02
N LEU A 7 21.24 -38.44 -48.59
CA LEU A 7 22.29 -38.37 -49.61
C LEU A 7 23.65 -38.77 -49.05
N ARG A 8 23.99 -38.36 -47.82
CA ARG A 8 25.22 -38.79 -47.14
C ARG A 8 25.25 -40.30 -46.87
N ALA A 9 24.14 -40.87 -46.43
CA ALA A 9 24.04 -42.32 -46.19
C ALA A 9 24.26 -43.13 -47.49
N LYS A 10 23.63 -42.72 -48.59
CA LYS A 10 23.83 -43.34 -49.91
C LYS A 10 25.28 -43.21 -50.41
N ALA A 11 25.89 -42.05 -50.26
CA ALA A 11 27.29 -41.85 -50.63
C ALA A 11 28.24 -42.76 -49.83
N GLN A 12 27.96 -42.96 -48.54
CA GLN A 12 28.76 -43.82 -47.67
C GLN A 12 28.60 -45.32 -48.00
N GLU A 13 27.41 -45.74 -48.44
CA GLU A 13 27.16 -47.10 -48.90
C GLU A 13 27.89 -47.40 -50.22
N GLU A 14 27.86 -46.47 -51.17
CA GLU A 14 28.59 -46.58 -52.44
C GLU A 14 30.12 -46.58 -52.24
N GLN A 15 30.61 -45.79 -51.29
CA GLN A 15 32.03 -45.79 -50.91
C GLN A 15 32.46 -47.18 -50.39
N LYS A 16 31.67 -47.80 -49.51
CA LYS A 16 31.94 -49.15 -49.00
C LYS A 16 31.92 -50.21 -50.11
N LYS A 17 31.00 -50.09 -51.08
CA LYS A 17 30.95 -51.01 -52.24
C LYS A 17 32.22 -50.90 -53.09
N ARG A 18 32.72 -49.68 -53.33
CA ARG A 18 33.97 -49.44 -54.07
C ARG A 18 35.18 -50.06 -53.37
N GLU A 19 35.32 -49.82 -52.06
CA GLU A 19 36.41 -50.38 -51.26
C GLU A 19 36.42 -51.92 -51.29
N ASN A 20 35.24 -52.54 -51.22
CA ASN A 20 35.10 -53.99 -51.32
C ASN A 20 35.49 -54.52 -52.71
N GLN A 21 35.06 -53.84 -53.79
CA GLN A 21 35.45 -54.20 -55.16
C GLN A 21 36.96 -54.09 -55.38
N ASP A 22 37.58 -53.01 -54.91
CA ASP A 22 39.04 -52.83 -55.01
C ASP A 22 39.80 -53.93 -54.26
N SER A 23 39.31 -54.33 -53.08
CA SER A 23 39.90 -55.45 -52.32
C SER A 23 39.84 -56.79 -53.08
N LEU A 24 38.77 -56.99 -53.85
CA LEU A 24 38.56 -58.21 -54.64
C LEU A 24 39.47 -58.21 -55.88
N VAL A 25 39.56 -57.07 -56.56
CA VAL A 25 40.46 -56.90 -57.72
C VAL A 25 41.91 -57.20 -57.34
N ARG A 26 42.39 -56.66 -56.20
CA ARG A 26 43.76 -56.94 -55.71
C ARG A 26 43.99 -58.43 -55.45
N ARG A 27 43.00 -59.13 -54.88
CA ARG A 27 43.07 -60.59 -54.64
C ARG A 27 43.12 -61.38 -55.94
N LEU A 28 42.30 -61.03 -56.92
CA LEU A 28 42.28 -61.69 -58.22
C LEU A 28 43.59 -61.47 -58.98
N GLN A 29 44.13 -60.25 -58.96
CA GLN A 29 45.43 -59.93 -59.56
C GLN A 29 46.55 -60.79 -58.99
N LYS A 30 46.62 -60.94 -57.65
CA LYS A 30 47.62 -61.80 -56.99
C LYS A 30 47.47 -63.27 -57.42
N ARG A 31 46.23 -63.76 -57.56
CA ARG A 31 45.96 -65.13 -58.01
C ARG A 31 46.39 -65.37 -59.46
N VAL A 32 46.10 -64.44 -60.36
CA VAL A 32 46.55 -64.52 -61.77
C VAL A 32 48.07 -64.56 -61.86
N LEU A 33 48.78 -63.74 -61.08
CA LEU A 33 50.24 -63.75 -61.06
C LEU A 33 50.81 -65.11 -60.63
N LEU A 34 50.25 -65.72 -59.58
CA LEU A 34 50.69 -67.03 -59.09
C LEU A 34 50.45 -68.13 -60.13
N LEU A 35 49.26 -68.18 -60.72
CA LEU A 35 48.94 -69.15 -61.78
C LEU A 35 49.84 -68.98 -63.02
N THR A 36 50.20 -67.74 -63.36
CA THR A 36 51.13 -67.45 -64.47
C THR A 36 52.50 -68.03 -64.18
N LYS A 37 53.01 -67.84 -62.95
CA LYS A 37 54.29 -68.42 -62.50
C LYS A 37 54.26 -69.96 -62.48
N GLU A 38 53.17 -70.57 -62.02
CA GLU A 38 53.02 -72.03 -62.02
C GLU A 38 53.01 -72.60 -63.45
N ARG A 39 52.25 -71.97 -64.35
CA ARG A 39 52.22 -72.34 -65.77
C ARG A 39 53.62 -72.26 -66.40
N ASP A 40 54.31 -71.14 -66.18
CA ASP A 40 55.64 -70.92 -66.77
C ASP A 40 56.68 -71.87 -66.17
N GLY A 41 56.59 -72.18 -64.86
CA GLY A 41 57.41 -73.19 -64.21
C GLY A 41 57.18 -74.59 -64.79
N MET A 42 55.92 -75.01 -64.98
CA MET A 42 55.60 -76.30 -65.61
C MET A 42 56.11 -76.37 -67.06
N ARG A 43 55.99 -75.27 -67.82
CA ARG A 43 56.53 -75.18 -69.19
C ARG A 43 58.05 -75.33 -69.21
N ALA A 44 58.76 -74.64 -68.32
CA ALA A 44 60.22 -74.74 -68.20
C ALA A 44 60.66 -76.16 -67.82
N ILE A 45 59.92 -76.84 -66.93
CA ILE A 45 60.19 -78.24 -66.57
C ILE A 45 60.03 -79.15 -67.80
N LEU A 46 58.94 -79.03 -68.56
CA LEU A 46 58.72 -79.83 -69.78
C LEU A 46 59.80 -79.57 -70.84
N GLU A 47 60.15 -78.31 -71.06
CA GLU A 47 61.23 -77.91 -71.98
C GLU A 47 62.59 -78.50 -71.56
N SER A 48 62.84 -78.62 -70.24
CA SER A 48 64.02 -79.29 -69.73
C SER A 48 64.03 -80.80 -70.03
N TYR A 49 62.88 -81.48 -69.92
CA TYR A 49 62.78 -82.91 -70.27
C TYR A 49 62.91 -83.16 -71.78
N ASP A 50 62.30 -82.31 -72.62
CA ASP A 50 62.44 -82.39 -74.08
C ASP A 50 63.91 -82.17 -74.51
N SER A 51 64.63 -81.29 -73.81
CA SER A 51 66.07 -81.05 -74.06
C SER A 51 66.97 -82.19 -73.57
N GLU A 52 66.60 -82.91 -72.50
CA GLU A 52 67.34 -84.08 -71.98
C GLU A 52 67.17 -85.32 -72.89
N LEU A 53 66.06 -85.46 -73.60
CA LEU A 53 65.81 -86.57 -74.54
C LEU A 53 66.49 -86.42 -75.91
N ALA A 54 66.89 -85.20 -76.29
CA ALA A 54 67.29 -84.87 -77.66
C ALA A 54 68.80 -84.94 -77.96
N ALA A 55 69.71 -85.07 -76.98
CA ALA A 55 71.16 -84.99 -77.26
C ALA A 55 72.02 -85.97 -76.45
N SER A 56 72.91 -86.67 -77.16
CA SER A 56 73.95 -87.57 -76.64
C SER A 56 75.21 -86.84 -76.12
N GLU A 57 75.14 -85.54 -75.84
CA GLU A 57 76.27 -84.75 -75.31
C GLU A 57 75.91 -84.11 -73.96
N TYR A 58 76.26 -84.81 -72.87
CA TYR A 58 75.93 -84.49 -71.48
C TYR A 58 76.66 -83.24 -70.89
N SER A 59 77.63 -82.67 -71.61
CA SER A 59 78.55 -81.63 -71.07
C SER A 59 77.99 -80.19 -71.02
N PRO A 60 77.36 -79.63 -72.06
CA PRO A 60 76.89 -78.23 -72.05
C PRO A 60 75.65 -77.99 -71.16
N GLN A 61 74.79 -78.98 -70.98
CA GLN A 61 73.57 -78.89 -70.16
C GLN A 61 73.89 -78.78 -68.66
N LEU A 62 74.92 -79.49 -68.19
CA LEU A 62 75.38 -79.42 -66.80
C LEU A 62 75.94 -78.03 -66.47
N MET A 63 76.68 -77.41 -67.40
CA MET A 63 77.23 -76.06 -67.24
C MET A 63 76.11 -75.00 -67.16
N LEU A 64 75.03 -75.16 -67.94
CA LEU A 64 73.84 -74.31 -67.84
C LEU A 64 73.16 -74.45 -66.48
N ARG A 65 72.92 -75.67 -65.99
CA ARG A 65 72.30 -75.88 -64.66
C ARG A 65 73.16 -75.36 -63.51
N VAL A 66 74.48 -75.50 -63.58
CA VAL A 66 75.38 -74.91 -62.58
C VAL A 66 75.27 -73.39 -62.59
N LYS A 67 75.26 -72.77 -63.78
CA LYS A 67 75.11 -71.31 -63.91
C LYS A 67 73.76 -70.82 -63.38
N GLU A 68 72.68 -71.53 -63.66
CA GLU A 68 71.35 -71.22 -63.11
C GLU A 68 71.31 -71.35 -61.58
N ALA A 69 71.95 -72.38 -61.01
CA ALA A 69 72.06 -72.56 -59.57
C ALA A 69 72.90 -71.45 -58.91
N GLU A 70 74.01 -71.04 -59.54
CA GLU A 70 74.84 -69.92 -59.09
C GLU A 70 74.08 -68.59 -59.15
N ASP A 71 73.30 -68.34 -60.20
CA ASP A 71 72.48 -67.14 -60.33
C ASP A 71 71.34 -67.12 -59.30
N MET A 72 70.74 -68.28 -59.00
CA MET A 72 69.75 -68.40 -57.92
C MET A 72 70.37 -68.18 -56.55
N LEU A 73 71.57 -68.71 -56.30
CA LEU A 73 72.29 -68.48 -55.04
C LEU A 73 72.63 -67.00 -54.87
N ARG A 74 73.09 -66.33 -55.93
CA ARG A 74 73.35 -64.88 -55.92
C ARG A 74 72.09 -64.09 -55.59
N LYS A 75 70.94 -64.43 -56.20
CA LYS A 75 69.66 -63.77 -55.90
C LYS A 75 69.24 -63.96 -54.43
N VAL A 76 69.40 -65.16 -53.89
CA VAL A 76 69.10 -65.44 -52.47
C VAL A 76 70.05 -64.67 -51.55
N GLN A 77 71.33 -64.62 -51.87
CA GLN A 77 72.32 -63.85 -51.11
C GLN A 77 71.98 -62.36 -51.11
N THR A 78 71.67 -61.77 -52.29
CA THR A 78 71.26 -60.36 -52.36
C THR A 78 69.98 -60.09 -51.57
N HIS A 79 69.02 -61.01 -51.60
CA HIS A 79 67.77 -60.86 -50.86
C HIS A 79 67.98 -60.98 -49.35
N ASN A 80 68.84 -61.90 -48.88
CA ASN A 80 69.20 -61.99 -47.46
C ASN A 80 69.89 -60.71 -46.99
N THR A 81 70.85 -60.16 -47.75
CA THR A 81 71.48 -58.90 -47.38
C THR A 81 70.48 -57.75 -47.34
N GLU A 82 69.53 -57.71 -48.27
CA GLU A 82 68.48 -56.70 -48.27
C GLU A 82 67.56 -56.84 -47.05
N MET A 83 67.14 -58.06 -46.72
CA MET A 83 66.32 -58.35 -45.53
C MET A 83 67.04 -58.01 -44.22
N GLU A 84 68.34 -58.28 -44.12
CA GLU A 84 69.16 -57.90 -42.97
C GLU A 84 69.22 -56.38 -42.81
N THR A 85 69.39 -55.63 -43.91
CA THR A 85 69.37 -54.16 -43.84
C THR A 85 68.01 -53.61 -43.42
N GLN A 86 66.91 -54.21 -43.89
CA GLN A 86 65.56 -53.81 -43.50
C GLN A 86 65.28 -54.12 -42.03
N LEU A 87 65.72 -55.28 -41.53
CA LEU A 87 65.62 -55.64 -40.11
C LEU A 87 66.41 -54.69 -39.23
N SER A 88 67.64 -54.35 -39.61
CA SER A 88 68.46 -53.38 -38.85
C SER A 88 67.78 -52.02 -38.75
N LYS A 89 67.26 -51.51 -39.88
CA LYS A 89 66.52 -50.24 -39.91
C LYS A 89 65.26 -50.28 -39.04
N ALA A 90 64.46 -51.34 -39.15
CA ALA A 90 63.25 -51.50 -38.34
C ALA A 90 63.58 -51.58 -36.84
N GLN A 91 64.71 -52.18 -36.47
CA GLN A 91 65.15 -52.29 -35.09
C GLN A 91 65.65 -50.96 -34.52
N GLU A 92 66.36 -50.16 -35.32
CA GLU A 92 66.74 -48.79 -34.97
C GLU A 92 65.49 -47.91 -34.78
N GLU A 93 64.55 -47.95 -35.73
CA GLU A 93 63.28 -47.22 -35.65
C GLU A 93 62.49 -47.62 -34.39
N ALA A 94 62.34 -48.92 -34.12
CA ALA A 94 61.69 -49.40 -32.91
C ALA A 94 62.39 -48.92 -31.62
N GLY A 95 63.72 -48.85 -31.63
CA GLY A 95 64.52 -48.29 -30.53
C GLY A 95 64.21 -46.80 -30.30
N THR A 96 64.15 -46.01 -31.38
CA THR A 96 63.83 -44.57 -31.30
C THR A 96 62.41 -44.32 -30.78
N PHE A 97 61.41 -45.08 -31.26
CA PHE A 97 60.04 -44.95 -30.78
C PHE A 97 59.90 -45.34 -29.31
N LYS A 98 60.66 -46.34 -28.84
CA LYS A 98 60.67 -46.73 -27.43
C LYS A 98 61.22 -45.63 -26.53
N LEU A 99 62.31 -44.98 -26.95
CA LEU A 99 62.88 -43.84 -26.20
C LEU A 99 61.91 -42.65 -26.17
N GLN A 100 61.28 -42.32 -27.30
CA GLN A 100 60.28 -41.26 -27.35
C GLN A 100 59.09 -41.56 -26.43
N ALA A 101 58.59 -42.79 -26.42
CA ALA A 101 57.51 -43.19 -25.53
C ALA A 101 57.90 -43.04 -24.04
N GLN A 102 59.12 -43.44 -23.67
CA GLN A 102 59.63 -43.30 -22.30
C GLN A 102 59.76 -41.83 -21.87
N MET A 103 60.22 -40.96 -22.77
CA MET A 103 60.31 -39.52 -22.49
C MET A 103 58.92 -38.93 -22.24
N VAL A 104 57.96 -39.21 -23.12
CA VAL A 104 56.57 -38.69 -22.97
C VAL A 104 55.92 -39.21 -21.68
N THR A 105 56.16 -40.48 -21.29
CA THR A 105 55.64 -40.99 -20.03
C THR A 105 56.22 -40.28 -18.82
N ALA A 106 57.52 -39.99 -18.80
CA ALA A 106 58.16 -39.28 -17.70
C ALA A 106 57.68 -37.82 -17.59
N GLU A 107 57.48 -37.14 -18.74
CA GLU A 107 56.92 -35.79 -18.77
C GLU A 107 55.49 -35.73 -18.23
N LEU A 108 54.66 -36.74 -18.56
CA LEU A 108 53.29 -36.84 -18.05
C LEU A 108 53.23 -37.10 -16.54
N GLU A 109 54.15 -37.89 -15.99
CA GLU A 109 54.23 -38.12 -14.55
C GLU A 109 54.66 -36.84 -13.81
N ALA A 110 55.67 -36.13 -14.31
CA ALA A 110 56.11 -34.86 -13.74
C ALA A 110 55.00 -33.78 -13.76
N LEU A 111 54.26 -33.68 -14.86
CA LEU A 111 53.13 -32.75 -14.97
C LEU A 111 52.00 -33.08 -13.99
N LYS A 112 51.71 -34.37 -13.76
CA LYS A 112 50.70 -34.80 -12.79
C LYS A 112 51.08 -34.43 -11.37
N GLU A 113 52.32 -34.68 -10.95
CA GLU A 113 52.79 -34.33 -9.60
C GLU A 113 52.76 -32.81 -9.35
N GLN A 114 53.14 -32.02 -10.36
CA GLN A 114 53.08 -30.56 -10.29
C GLN A 114 51.63 -30.05 -10.21
N GLN A 115 50.69 -30.71 -10.90
CA GLN A 115 49.28 -30.34 -10.85
C GLN A 115 48.62 -30.67 -9.51
N VAL A 116 48.92 -31.83 -8.91
CA VAL A 116 48.39 -32.23 -7.59
C VAL A 116 48.85 -31.25 -6.50
N SER A 117 50.15 -30.95 -6.45
CA SER A 117 50.73 -30.04 -5.44
C SER A 117 50.24 -28.59 -5.55
N ASN A 118 50.00 -28.09 -6.78
CA ASN A 118 49.41 -26.76 -6.96
C ASN A 118 47.91 -26.73 -6.62
N THR A 119 47.18 -27.82 -6.88
CA THR A 119 45.75 -27.90 -6.57
C THR A 119 45.52 -27.88 -5.06
N GLU A 120 46.29 -28.64 -4.29
CA GLU A 120 46.19 -28.69 -2.82
C GLU A 120 46.51 -27.33 -2.16
N LYS A 121 47.57 -26.66 -2.60
CA LYS A 121 47.96 -25.32 -2.09
C LYS A 121 46.90 -24.26 -2.39
N ASN A 122 46.34 -24.27 -3.60
CA ASN A 122 45.28 -23.33 -3.96
C ASN A 122 43.99 -23.61 -3.17
N THR A 123 43.62 -24.88 -2.96
CA THR A 123 42.42 -25.20 -2.18
C THR A 123 42.50 -24.74 -0.72
N LEU A 124 43.68 -24.83 -0.08
CA LEU A 124 43.85 -24.37 1.30
C LEU A 124 43.82 -22.84 1.41
N ALA A 125 44.53 -22.13 0.54
CA ALA A 125 44.51 -20.67 0.52
C ALA A 125 43.08 -20.12 0.26
N THR A 126 42.35 -20.72 -0.69
CA THR A 126 40.95 -20.32 -0.95
C THR A 126 40.00 -20.66 0.21
N ALA A 127 40.27 -21.73 0.97
CA ALA A 127 39.43 -22.11 2.12
C ALA A 127 39.57 -21.12 3.29
N GLU A 128 40.78 -20.64 3.57
CA GLU A 128 41.04 -19.62 4.60
C GLU A 128 40.47 -18.24 4.20
N GLU A 129 40.58 -17.86 2.93
CA GLU A 129 39.94 -16.65 2.42
C GLU A 129 38.41 -16.75 2.54
N VAL A 130 37.81 -17.89 2.15
CA VAL A 130 36.37 -18.12 2.27
C VAL A 130 35.92 -18.12 3.73
N SER A 131 36.70 -18.66 4.67
CA SER A 131 36.35 -18.61 6.09
C SER A 131 36.41 -17.19 6.66
N SER A 132 37.42 -16.41 6.29
CA SER A 132 37.55 -15.00 6.70
C SER A 132 36.41 -14.13 6.15
N LEU A 133 36.01 -14.36 4.89
CA LEU A 133 34.88 -13.66 4.27
C LEU A 133 33.56 -14.04 4.94
N ARG A 134 33.36 -15.31 5.29
CA ARG A 134 32.17 -15.76 6.05
C ARG A 134 32.09 -15.08 7.41
N GLN A 135 33.19 -15.02 8.14
CA GLN A 135 33.25 -14.31 9.42
C GLN A 135 32.94 -12.82 9.25
N LYS A 136 33.48 -12.18 8.20
CA LYS A 136 33.19 -10.77 7.91
C LYS A 136 31.72 -10.52 7.57
N ILE A 137 31.08 -11.45 6.84
CA ILE A 137 29.64 -11.39 6.55
C ILE A 137 28.85 -11.47 7.86
N GLU A 138 29.17 -12.41 8.74
CA GLU A 138 28.49 -12.56 10.03
C GLU A 138 28.64 -11.31 10.92
N GLU A 139 29.83 -10.72 10.97
CA GLU A 139 30.06 -9.45 11.68
C GLU A 139 29.22 -8.30 11.11
N LEU A 140 29.17 -8.17 9.78
CA LEU A 140 28.39 -7.12 9.11
C LEU A 140 26.88 -7.34 9.29
N GLU A 141 26.42 -8.58 9.29
CA GLU A 141 25.02 -8.91 9.57
C GLU A 141 24.64 -8.56 11.01
N ALA A 142 25.50 -8.84 11.98
CA ALA A 142 25.29 -8.47 13.38
C ALA A 142 25.27 -6.93 13.57
N GLU A 143 26.19 -6.21 12.93
CA GLU A 143 26.22 -4.74 12.96
C GLU A 143 24.95 -4.16 12.31
N ARG A 144 24.49 -4.74 11.20
CA ARG A 144 23.25 -4.32 10.54
C ARG A 144 22.05 -4.51 11.45
N GLN A 145 21.95 -5.64 12.15
CA GLN A 145 20.87 -5.90 13.12
C GLN A 145 20.90 -4.88 14.27
N GLN A 146 22.08 -4.59 14.83
CA GLN A 146 22.22 -3.58 15.89
C GLN A 146 21.80 -2.19 15.42
N LEU A 147 22.18 -1.79 14.20
CA LEU A 147 21.77 -0.52 13.62
C LEU A 147 20.26 -0.46 13.33
N GLU A 148 19.66 -1.56 12.87
CA GLU A 148 18.21 -1.68 12.68
C GLU A 148 17.47 -1.52 14.02
N GLU A 149 17.92 -2.17 15.09
CA GLU A 149 17.34 -2.01 16.44
C GLU A 149 17.46 -0.57 16.94
N GLN A 150 18.63 0.06 16.78
CA GLN A 150 18.83 1.45 17.16
C GLN A 150 17.93 2.41 16.37
N ASN A 151 17.79 2.20 15.05
CA ASN A 151 16.87 2.98 14.22
C ASN A 151 15.42 2.80 14.68
N ASN A 152 14.97 1.58 14.95
CA ASN A 152 13.61 1.34 15.44
C ASN A 152 13.33 2.08 16.76
N ILE A 153 14.31 2.08 17.69
CA ILE A 153 14.18 2.83 18.95
C ILE A 153 14.11 4.33 18.69
N LEU A 154 14.94 4.86 17.79
CA LEU A 154 14.95 6.28 17.44
C LEU A 154 13.65 6.69 16.74
N GLU A 155 13.14 5.88 15.83
CA GLU A 155 11.85 6.09 15.16
C GLU A 155 10.71 6.11 16.18
N MET A 156 10.62 5.13 17.08
CA MET A 156 9.60 5.14 18.14
C MET A 156 9.70 6.38 19.04
N ARG A 157 10.91 6.84 19.35
CA ARG A 157 11.10 8.08 20.12
C ARG A 157 10.62 9.30 19.34
N LEU A 158 10.99 9.41 18.06
CA LEU A 158 10.54 10.49 17.19
C LEU A 158 9.02 10.50 17.04
N GLU A 159 8.38 9.35 16.87
CA GLU A 159 6.91 9.25 16.83
C GLU A 159 6.29 9.71 18.14
N ARG A 160 6.83 9.30 19.29
CA ARG A 160 6.37 9.77 20.60
C ARG A 160 6.50 11.28 20.75
N HIS A 161 7.62 11.86 20.32
CA HIS A 161 7.84 13.31 20.34
C HIS A 161 6.89 14.04 19.38
N ASN A 162 6.66 13.51 18.18
CA ASN A 162 5.70 14.06 17.22
C ASN A 162 4.26 14.04 17.79
N LEU A 163 3.86 12.97 18.50
CA LEU A 163 2.57 12.89 19.19
C LEU A 163 2.44 13.91 20.34
N GLN A 164 3.57 14.30 20.94
CA GLN A 164 3.62 15.36 21.95
C GLN A 164 3.66 16.77 21.33
N GLY A 165 3.77 16.88 20.01
CA GLY A 165 3.80 18.14 19.28
C GLY A 165 5.20 18.76 19.14
N ASP A 166 6.26 17.97 19.33
CA ASP A 166 7.62 18.44 19.00
C ASP A 166 7.76 18.62 17.49
N TYR A 167 8.61 19.57 17.11
CA TYR A 167 8.84 19.95 15.73
C TYR A 167 10.31 20.30 15.49
N ASP A 168 10.77 20.10 14.27
CA ASP A 168 12.11 20.49 13.84
C ASP A 168 12.15 22.01 13.58
N PRO A 169 12.94 22.80 14.33
CA PRO A 169 12.99 24.26 14.18
C PRO A 169 13.62 24.73 12.86
N VAL A 170 14.34 23.85 12.14
CA VAL A 170 14.92 24.18 10.83
C VAL A 170 13.84 24.13 9.73
N LYS A 171 12.88 23.20 9.87
CA LYS A 171 11.83 22.97 8.87
C LYS A 171 10.52 23.67 9.20
N THR A 172 10.20 23.77 10.48
CA THR A 172 8.86 24.18 10.94
C THR A 172 8.97 25.36 11.89
N LYS A 173 8.27 26.44 11.56
CA LYS A 173 8.14 27.61 12.42
C LYS A 173 6.73 27.67 13.00
N VAL A 174 6.61 27.57 14.32
CA VAL A 174 5.33 27.71 15.01
C VAL A 174 5.00 29.18 15.21
N VAL A 175 3.80 29.58 14.81
CA VAL A 175 3.27 30.93 14.96
C VAL A 175 1.92 30.88 15.67
N HIS A 176 1.65 31.88 16.50
CA HIS A 176 0.35 32.07 17.13
C HIS A 176 0.04 33.56 17.21
N LEU A 177 -1.25 33.90 17.37
CA LEU A 177 -1.65 35.29 17.58
C LEU A 177 -1.03 35.82 18.88
N GLN A 178 -0.52 37.05 18.82
CA GLN A 178 0.05 37.72 20.00
C GLN A 178 -1.03 37.94 21.06
N MET A 179 -2.21 38.41 20.62
CA MET A 179 -3.42 38.50 21.44
C MET A 179 -4.25 37.23 21.30
N ASN A 180 -3.91 36.20 22.08
CA ASN A 180 -4.67 34.97 22.16
C ASN A 180 -5.45 34.88 23.49
N PRO A 181 -6.50 34.03 23.58
CA PRO A 181 -7.29 33.87 24.80
C PRO A 181 -6.46 33.52 26.04
N THR A 182 -5.40 32.71 25.89
CA THR A 182 -4.50 32.35 27.00
C THR A 182 -3.68 33.55 27.50
N SER A 183 -3.18 34.40 26.60
CA SER A 183 -2.47 35.63 26.93
C SER A 183 -3.38 36.59 27.70
N ILE A 184 -4.63 36.74 27.25
CA ILE A 184 -5.64 37.58 27.90
C ILE A 184 -5.96 37.04 29.31
N ALA A 185 -6.21 35.73 29.43
CA ALA A 185 -6.46 35.10 30.73
C ALA A 185 -5.27 35.22 31.69
N LYS A 186 -4.04 35.08 31.18
CA LYS A 186 -2.82 35.29 31.97
C LYS A 186 -2.70 36.73 32.46
N GLN A 187 -3.01 37.71 31.60
CA GLN A 187 -3.00 39.12 31.95
C GLN A 187 -4.06 39.45 33.02
N GLN A 188 -5.30 38.98 32.84
CA GLN A 188 -6.36 39.16 33.82
C GLN A 188 -5.96 38.57 35.18
N ARG A 189 -5.40 37.35 35.19
CA ARG A 189 -4.89 36.74 36.42
C ARG A 189 -3.78 37.57 37.08
N THR A 190 -2.88 38.16 36.31
CA THR A 190 -1.85 39.05 36.88
C THR A 190 -2.46 40.32 37.47
N GLU A 191 -3.44 40.93 36.80
CA GLU A 191 -4.15 42.11 37.27
C GLU A 191 -4.93 41.82 38.56
N GLU A 192 -5.63 40.67 38.64
CA GLU A 192 -6.33 40.22 39.85
C GLU A 192 -5.36 40.02 41.03
N VAL A 193 -4.21 39.38 40.79
CA VAL A 193 -3.19 39.17 41.83
C VAL A 193 -2.62 40.51 42.30
N GLU A 194 -2.42 41.47 41.40
CA GLU A 194 -1.96 42.82 41.76
C GLU A 194 -3.03 43.57 42.57
N GLN A 195 -4.29 43.53 42.16
CA GLN A 195 -5.40 44.12 42.92
C GLN A 195 -5.49 43.54 44.33
N LEU A 196 -5.44 42.20 44.45
CA LEU A 196 -5.43 41.54 45.75
C LEU A 196 -4.22 41.93 46.61
N ARG A 197 -3.03 42.08 46.02
CA ARG A 197 -1.84 42.56 46.73
C ARG A 197 -2.04 43.97 47.26
N VAL A 198 -2.59 44.87 46.45
CA VAL A 198 -2.89 46.25 46.85
C VAL A 198 -3.93 46.27 47.97
N GLU A 199 -5.00 45.47 47.86
CA GLU A 199 -6.01 45.34 48.92
C GLU A 199 -5.43 44.79 50.21
N CYS A 200 -4.60 43.74 50.14
CA CYS A 200 -3.93 43.18 51.30
C CYS A 200 -3.01 44.21 51.95
N GLN A 201 -2.29 45.01 51.16
CA GLN A 201 -1.44 46.08 51.66
C GLN A 201 -2.28 47.17 52.33
N ARG A 202 -3.38 47.59 51.71
CA ARG A 202 -4.31 48.58 52.28
C ARG A 202 -4.94 48.09 53.59
N LEU A 203 -5.35 46.82 53.66
CA LEU A 203 -5.88 46.20 54.87
C LEU A 203 -4.82 46.13 55.97
N ARG A 204 -3.59 45.73 55.63
CA ARG A 204 -2.45 45.73 56.56
C ARG A 204 -2.13 47.13 57.08
N ASP A 205 -2.21 48.16 56.23
CA ASP A 205 -2.00 49.54 56.64
C ASP A 205 -3.11 50.05 57.55
N ARG A 206 -4.36 49.64 57.31
CA ARG A 206 -5.50 49.97 58.18
C ARG A 206 -5.39 49.28 59.53
N LEU A 207 -5.02 48.00 59.56
CA LEU A 207 -4.77 47.27 60.81
C LEU A 207 -3.64 47.92 61.59
N ARG A 208 -2.52 48.27 60.95
CA ARG A 208 -1.42 49.00 61.60
C ARG A 208 -1.86 50.33 62.22
N LYS A 209 -2.77 51.08 61.57
CA LYS A 209 -3.32 52.32 62.13
C LYS A 209 -4.22 52.05 63.34
N ILE A 210 -5.08 51.03 63.29
CA ILE A 210 -5.93 50.63 64.42
C ILE A 210 -5.09 50.14 65.60
N GLU A 211 -4.04 49.37 65.34
CA GLU A 211 -3.08 48.91 66.35
C GLU A 211 -2.28 50.07 66.96
N ALA A 212 -1.91 51.08 66.16
CA ALA A 212 -1.20 52.27 66.63
C ALA A 212 -2.09 53.24 67.43
N ASP A 213 -3.38 53.35 67.09
CA ASP A 213 -4.33 54.23 67.77
C ASP A 213 -4.92 53.61 69.05
N GLY A 214 -4.54 52.38 69.41
CA GLY A 214 -4.69 51.83 70.77
C GLY A 214 -6.12 51.74 71.31
N VAL A 215 -7.16 51.77 70.46
CA VAL A 215 -8.56 51.69 70.88
C VAL A 215 -9.25 50.58 70.11
N MET A 216 -9.35 49.41 70.75
CA MET A 216 -10.28 48.35 70.36
C MET A 216 -11.68 48.74 70.85
N THR A 217 -12.37 49.62 70.12
CA THR A 217 -13.82 49.73 70.25
C THR A 217 -14.45 48.64 69.41
N THR A 218 -14.89 47.60 70.11
CA THR A 218 -16.00 46.76 69.70
C THR A 218 -17.19 47.66 69.32
N ASP A 219 -17.86 47.33 68.23
CA ASP A 219 -19.15 47.87 67.82
C ASP A 219 -19.13 49.28 67.19
N ASP A 220 -18.72 49.33 65.92
CA ASP A 220 -19.49 49.94 64.83
C ASP A 220 -18.61 50.07 63.59
N THR A 221 -18.49 48.95 62.86
CA THR A 221 -18.15 49.01 61.45
C THR A 221 -19.24 48.28 60.72
N THR A 222 -20.11 49.04 60.05
CA THR A 222 -20.76 48.61 58.81
C THR A 222 -19.64 48.20 57.85
N LEU A 223 -19.22 46.95 58.01
CA LEU A 223 -18.39 46.23 57.07
C LEU A 223 -19.21 46.19 55.77
N ILE A 224 -18.89 47.09 54.85
CA ILE A 224 -19.18 46.86 53.44
C ILE A 224 -18.26 45.70 53.04
N ILE A 225 -18.71 44.50 53.38
CA ILE A 225 -18.15 43.25 52.88
C ILE A 225 -18.37 43.33 51.36
N PRO A 226 -17.31 43.31 50.54
CA PRO A 226 -17.50 43.17 49.09
C PRO A 226 -18.35 41.92 48.87
N PRO A 227 -19.36 41.95 47.98
CA PRO A 227 -20.37 40.90 47.90
C PRO A 227 -19.64 39.57 47.83
N SER A 228 -19.86 38.70 48.82
CA SER A 228 -19.24 37.38 48.85
C SER A 228 -19.48 36.70 47.51
N GLN A 229 -18.58 35.85 47.05
CA GLN A 229 -18.74 35.13 45.77
C GLN A 229 -20.13 34.46 45.68
N GLU A 230 -20.71 34.08 46.82
CA GLU A 230 -22.09 33.60 46.94
C GLU A 230 -23.16 34.63 46.54
N ILE A 231 -23.06 35.90 46.97
CA ILE A 231 -23.97 36.97 46.56
C ILE A 231 -23.85 37.25 45.06
N LEU A 232 -22.63 37.22 44.50
CA LEU A 232 -22.43 37.37 43.06
C LEU A 232 -23.03 36.19 42.29
N ASN A 233 -22.88 34.95 42.79
CA ASN A 233 -23.46 33.76 42.19
C ASN A 233 -24.99 33.76 42.28
N LEU A 234 -25.56 34.19 43.41
CA LEU A 234 -27.00 34.35 43.60
C LEU A 234 -27.58 35.43 42.68
N ARG A 235 -26.88 36.55 42.51
CA ARG A 235 -27.29 37.59 41.54
C ARG A 235 -27.28 37.08 40.11
N LYS A 236 -26.23 36.35 39.69
CA LYS A 236 -26.20 35.70 38.37
C LYS A 236 -27.34 34.70 38.19
N GLN A 237 -27.68 33.93 39.23
CA GLN A 237 -28.81 33.01 39.17
C GLN A 237 -30.15 33.76 39.05
N MET A 238 -30.34 34.84 39.81
CA MET A 238 -31.53 35.70 39.74
C MET A 238 -31.67 36.32 38.34
N GLU A 239 -30.61 36.91 37.80
CA GLU A 239 -30.59 37.44 36.43
C GLU A 239 -30.91 36.35 35.40
N SER A 240 -30.37 35.14 35.57
CA SER A 240 -30.66 34.02 34.67
C SER A 240 -32.12 33.56 34.76
N ALA A 241 -32.73 33.61 35.95
CA ALA A 241 -34.12 33.25 36.17
C ALA A 241 -35.07 34.33 35.65
N GLU A 242 -34.74 35.60 35.84
CA GLU A 242 -35.46 36.74 35.27
C GLU A 242 -35.43 36.69 33.75
N LEU A 243 -34.27 36.42 33.15
CA LEU A 243 -34.14 36.29 31.69
C LEU A 243 -34.96 35.10 31.16
N LYS A 244 -34.99 33.97 31.88
CA LYS A 244 -35.86 32.84 31.53
C LYS A 244 -37.33 33.21 31.60
N ASN A 245 -37.75 33.92 32.64
CA ASN A 245 -39.13 34.40 32.80
C ASN A 245 -39.51 35.41 31.70
N GLN A 246 -38.60 36.30 31.33
CA GLN A 246 -38.82 37.25 30.24
C GLN A 246 -38.99 36.52 28.90
N ARG A 247 -38.08 35.59 28.58
CA ARG A 247 -38.22 34.76 27.37
C ARG A 247 -39.51 33.94 27.36
N LEU A 248 -39.94 33.43 28.51
CA LEU A 248 -41.20 32.69 28.61
C LEU A 248 -42.40 33.60 28.34
N LYS A 249 -42.41 34.83 28.85
CA LYS A 249 -43.44 35.83 28.54
C LYS A 249 -43.46 36.18 27.05
N GLU A 250 -42.30 36.36 26.43
CA GLU A 250 -42.18 36.64 24.98
C GLU A 250 -42.72 35.47 24.14
N VAL A 251 -42.35 34.23 24.48
CA VAL A 251 -42.85 33.04 23.79
C VAL A 251 -44.36 32.90 23.96
N PHE A 252 -44.88 33.13 25.17
CA PHE A 252 -46.33 33.10 25.42
C PHE A 252 -47.06 34.17 24.61
N GLN A 253 -46.59 35.42 24.61
CA GLN A 253 -47.17 36.50 23.81
C GLN A 253 -47.17 36.14 22.32
N LYS A 254 -46.05 35.65 21.80
CA LYS A 254 -45.94 35.22 20.40
C LYS A 254 -46.92 34.10 20.07
N LYS A 255 -47.08 33.11 20.95
CA LYS A 255 -48.01 31.99 20.76
C LYS A 255 -49.48 32.42 20.84
N ILE A 256 -49.83 33.31 21.75
CA ILE A 256 -51.18 33.89 21.82
C ILE A 256 -51.48 34.74 20.57
N GLN A 257 -50.51 35.51 20.08
CA GLN A 257 -50.69 36.29 18.86
C GLN A 257 -50.83 35.39 17.62
N GLU A 258 -50.04 34.32 17.53
CA GLU A 258 -50.16 33.28 16.50
C GLU A 258 -51.56 32.66 16.51
N PHE A 259 -52.05 32.28 17.70
CA PHE A 259 -53.40 31.73 17.88
C PHE A 259 -54.50 32.73 17.51
N ARG A 260 -54.42 33.99 17.97
CA ARG A 260 -55.38 35.04 17.60
C ARG A 260 -55.42 35.28 16.10
N THR A 261 -54.25 35.29 15.45
CA THR A 261 -54.15 35.45 13.99
C THR A 261 -54.81 34.28 13.27
N ALA A 262 -54.57 33.05 13.73
CA ALA A 262 -55.23 31.87 13.16
C ALA A 262 -56.75 31.91 13.34
N CYS A 263 -57.24 32.27 14.53
CA CYS A 263 -58.68 32.46 14.77
C CYS A 263 -59.25 33.54 13.86
N TYR A 264 -58.60 34.70 13.74
CA TYR A 264 -59.04 35.79 12.89
C TYR A 264 -59.20 35.37 11.42
N VAL A 265 -58.20 34.67 10.87
CA VAL A 265 -58.24 34.20 9.48
C VAL A 265 -59.29 33.11 9.25
N LEU A 266 -59.46 32.19 10.22
CA LEU A 266 -60.36 31.03 10.04
C LEU A 266 -61.83 31.37 10.31
N THR A 267 -62.11 32.17 11.34
CA THR A 267 -63.50 32.47 11.77
C THR A 267 -63.96 33.85 11.34
N GLY A 268 -63.05 34.72 10.91
CA GLY A 268 -63.35 36.10 10.60
C GLY A 268 -63.51 37.01 11.82
N TYR A 269 -63.15 36.57 13.02
CA TYR A 269 -63.27 37.35 14.25
C TYR A 269 -61.95 37.53 14.98
N GLN A 270 -61.59 38.77 15.29
CA GLN A 270 -60.48 39.11 16.15
C GLN A 270 -60.95 39.10 17.60
N ILE A 271 -60.38 38.21 18.42
CA ILE A 271 -60.76 38.03 19.83
C ILE A 271 -59.69 38.70 20.72
N ASP A 272 -60.05 39.85 21.30
CA ASP A 272 -59.20 40.60 22.21
C ASP A 272 -59.69 40.54 23.65
N ILE A 273 -58.75 40.38 24.58
CA ILE A 273 -59.03 40.37 26.01
C ILE A 273 -58.95 41.81 26.50
N THR A 274 -60.05 42.33 27.05
CA THR A 274 -60.14 43.74 27.48
C THR A 274 -59.85 43.88 28.98
N VAL A 275 -60.87 43.68 29.82
CA VAL A 275 -60.78 43.59 31.28
C VAL A 275 -61.01 42.14 31.71
N GLU A 276 -60.80 41.83 33.00
CA GLU A 276 -60.94 40.47 33.51
C GLU A 276 -62.26 39.81 33.08
N ASN A 277 -62.11 38.67 32.41
CA ASN A 277 -63.20 37.83 31.89
C ASN A 277 -64.09 38.47 30.82
N GLN A 278 -63.62 39.50 30.10
CA GLN A 278 -64.32 40.11 28.98
C GLN A 278 -63.53 40.02 27.67
N TYR A 279 -64.20 39.51 26.64
CA TYR A 279 -63.68 39.26 25.31
C TYR A 279 -64.39 40.17 24.31
N ARG A 280 -63.62 41.01 23.63
CA ARG A 280 -64.09 41.83 22.52
C ARG A 280 -63.88 41.06 21.22
N LEU A 281 -64.95 40.91 20.45
CA LEU A 281 -64.93 40.32 19.12
C LEU A 281 -65.14 41.43 18.10
N THR A 282 -64.18 41.57 17.20
CA THR A 282 -64.27 42.48 16.04
C THR A 282 -64.30 41.63 14.78
N SER A 283 -65.31 41.82 13.94
CA SER A 283 -65.45 41.10 12.67
C SER A 283 -64.48 41.66 11.62
N VAL A 284 -63.95 40.82 10.73
CA VAL A 284 -63.22 41.24 9.52
C VAL A 284 -64.08 42.16 8.64
N TYR A 285 -65.38 41.91 8.61
CA TYR A 285 -66.35 42.60 7.76
C TYR A 285 -67.09 43.72 8.51
N ALA A 286 -66.51 44.24 9.60
CA ALA A 286 -67.09 45.36 10.34
C ALA A 286 -67.12 46.63 9.47
N GLU A 287 -68.25 47.33 9.43
CA GLU A 287 -68.44 48.54 8.63
C GLU A 287 -67.74 49.75 9.27
N HIS A 288 -67.69 49.79 10.61
CA HIS A 288 -66.98 50.80 11.38
C HIS A 288 -65.97 50.19 12.35
N MET A 289 -64.87 50.91 12.65
CA MET A 289 -63.84 50.44 13.59
C MET A 289 -64.36 50.27 15.03
N GLU A 290 -65.50 50.86 15.36
CA GLU A 290 -66.13 50.79 16.68
C GLU A 290 -67.10 49.60 16.83
N ASP A 291 -67.45 48.95 15.72
CA ASP A 291 -68.38 47.82 15.69
C ASP A 291 -67.72 46.59 16.31
N SER A 292 -68.06 46.33 17.57
CA SER A 292 -67.54 45.20 18.31
C SER A 292 -68.61 44.56 19.21
N LEU A 293 -68.51 43.25 19.33
CA LEU A 293 -69.34 42.43 20.21
C LEU A 293 -68.56 42.15 21.48
N LEU A 294 -69.15 42.42 22.65
CA LEU A 294 -68.49 42.15 23.93
C LEU A 294 -69.12 40.94 24.59
N PHE A 295 -68.31 39.92 24.87
CA PHE A 295 -68.72 38.74 25.61
C PHE A 295 -68.06 38.71 26.97
N LYS A 296 -68.83 38.43 28.03
CA LYS A 296 -68.30 38.19 29.37
C LYS A 296 -68.44 36.71 29.72
N SER A 297 -67.38 36.13 30.25
CA SER A 297 -67.45 34.77 30.77
C SER A 297 -68.20 34.75 32.10
N THR A 298 -69.28 33.97 32.15
CA THR A 298 -70.15 33.84 33.33
C THR A 298 -69.77 32.59 34.12
N GLY A 299 -68.62 32.59 34.79
CA GLY A 299 -68.16 31.48 35.64
C GLY A 299 -66.67 31.51 35.96
N SER A 300 -66.18 30.51 36.71
CA SER A 300 -64.75 30.26 36.90
C SER A 300 -64.06 30.06 35.53
N VAL A 301 -62.79 30.48 35.42
CA VAL A 301 -61.96 30.30 34.21
C VAL A 301 -62.09 28.86 33.70
N GLY A 302 -62.70 28.66 32.53
CA GLY A 302 -62.95 27.34 31.93
C GLY A 302 -64.40 26.84 31.96
N SER A 303 -65.35 27.55 32.58
CA SER A 303 -66.77 27.13 32.67
C SER A 303 -67.56 27.23 31.35
N GLY A 304 -66.95 27.71 30.26
CA GLY A 304 -67.48 27.65 28.89
C GLY A 304 -68.73 28.51 28.58
N SER A 305 -69.42 29.05 29.59
CA SER A 305 -70.57 29.94 29.41
C SER A 305 -70.11 31.38 29.17
N MET A 306 -70.56 31.93 28.04
CA MET A 306 -70.30 33.31 27.63
C MET A 306 -71.63 34.03 27.47
N GLN A 307 -71.73 35.26 27.97
CA GLN A 307 -72.91 36.11 27.83
C GLN A 307 -72.55 37.35 27.00
N LEU A 308 -73.39 37.69 26.04
CA LEU A 308 -73.24 38.91 25.24
C LEU A 308 -73.63 40.13 26.11
N LEU A 309 -72.78 41.15 26.09
CA LEU A 309 -73.07 42.47 26.66
C LEU A 309 -73.65 43.35 25.56
N GLU A 310 -74.61 44.20 25.93
CA GLU A 310 -75.16 45.18 25.01
C GLU A 310 -74.11 46.20 24.60
N THR A 311 -73.77 46.20 23.31
CA THR A 311 -72.99 47.23 22.63
C THR A 311 -73.87 47.94 21.60
N ASP A 312 -73.47 49.10 21.11
CA ASP A 312 -74.23 49.82 20.08
C ASP A 312 -74.43 48.97 18.82
N PHE A 313 -73.39 48.19 18.46
CA PHE A 313 -73.46 47.19 17.40
C PHE A 313 -74.37 45.99 17.75
N SER A 314 -74.40 45.54 19.00
CA SER A 314 -75.34 44.49 19.40
C SER A 314 -76.82 44.92 19.29
N ARG A 315 -77.11 46.23 19.35
CA ARG A 315 -78.49 46.75 19.22
C ARG A 315 -79.02 46.67 17.79
N THR A 316 -78.15 46.73 16.79
CA THR A 316 -78.56 46.60 15.38
C THR A 316 -78.90 45.14 15.02
N LEU A 317 -78.29 44.18 15.72
CA LEU A 317 -78.44 42.74 15.50
C LEU A 317 -79.49 42.06 16.40
N THR A 318 -80.43 42.81 16.98
CA THR A 318 -81.41 42.30 17.96
C THR A 318 -82.22 41.10 17.44
N GLY A 319 -82.63 41.11 16.17
CA GLY A 319 -83.33 39.98 15.56
C GLY A 319 -82.51 38.68 15.51
N LEU A 320 -81.21 38.77 15.24
CA LEU A 320 -80.30 37.61 15.26
C LEU A 320 -79.97 37.16 16.68
N VAL A 321 -79.84 38.11 17.62
CA VAL A 321 -79.61 37.82 19.03
C VAL A 321 -80.79 37.03 19.60
N ASP A 322 -82.02 37.47 19.37
CA ASP A 322 -83.24 36.78 19.84
C ASP A 322 -83.34 35.37 19.25
N LEU A 323 -83.14 35.22 17.94
CA LEU A 323 -83.24 33.91 17.28
C LEU A 323 -82.13 32.94 17.71
N HIS A 324 -80.88 33.36 17.70
CA HIS A 324 -79.74 32.44 17.83
C HIS A 324 -79.20 32.32 19.26
N LEU A 325 -79.23 33.40 20.06
CA LEU A 325 -78.76 33.38 21.44
C LEU A 325 -79.87 33.04 22.44
N PHE A 326 -81.10 33.55 22.26
CA PHE A 326 -82.20 33.25 23.19
C PHE A 326 -82.92 31.94 22.87
N HIS A 327 -83.35 31.72 21.61
CA HIS A 327 -84.09 30.50 21.24
C HIS A 327 -83.17 29.28 21.06
N GLN A 328 -82.08 29.42 20.29
CA GLN A 328 -81.18 28.31 19.96
C GLN A 328 -80.04 28.11 20.95
N LYS A 329 -79.75 29.10 21.82
CA LYS A 329 -78.72 29.08 22.86
C LYS A 329 -77.32 28.68 22.34
N SER A 330 -76.97 29.11 21.12
CA SER A 330 -75.72 28.74 20.47
C SER A 330 -74.97 29.94 19.92
N ILE A 331 -73.85 30.28 20.58
CA ILE A 331 -72.97 31.38 20.17
C ILE A 331 -72.30 31.11 18.82
N PRO A 332 -71.82 29.90 18.51
CA PRO A 332 -71.24 29.64 17.18
C PRO A 332 -72.24 29.87 16.04
N VAL A 333 -73.52 29.51 16.22
CA VAL A 333 -74.56 29.73 15.21
C VAL A 333 -74.84 31.21 15.05
N PHE A 334 -74.94 31.95 16.16
CA PHE A 334 -75.09 33.40 16.15
C PHE A 334 -73.94 34.09 15.41
N LEU A 335 -72.68 33.81 15.77
CA LEU A 335 -71.52 34.44 15.13
C LEU A 335 -71.44 34.10 13.64
N SER A 336 -71.80 32.88 13.25
CA SER A 336 -71.83 32.48 11.83
C SER A 336 -72.91 33.26 11.05
N ALA A 337 -74.10 33.43 11.62
CA ALA A 337 -75.17 34.21 11.00
C ALA A 337 -74.77 35.69 10.84
N VAL A 338 -74.17 36.28 11.88
CA VAL A 338 -73.65 37.66 11.84
C VAL A 338 -72.55 37.81 10.78
N THR A 339 -71.64 36.84 10.64
CA THR A 339 -70.61 36.88 9.60
C THR A 339 -71.21 36.87 8.19
N ILE A 340 -72.24 36.04 7.95
CA ILE A 340 -72.94 35.97 6.66
C ILE A 340 -73.66 37.29 6.36
N GLU A 341 -74.34 37.87 7.36
CA GLU A 341 -75.03 39.14 7.22
C GLU A 341 -74.05 40.28 6.90
N LEU A 342 -73.00 40.45 7.70
CA LEU A 342 -71.95 41.46 7.45
C LEU A 342 -71.27 41.28 6.10
N PHE A 343 -70.97 40.04 5.71
CA PHE A 343 -70.40 39.76 4.39
C PHE A 343 -71.37 40.12 3.26
N SER A 344 -72.67 39.87 3.44
CA SER A 344 -73.69 40.26 2.45
C SER A 344 -73.78 41.78 2.31
N HIS A 345 -73.76 42.53 3.42
CA HIS A 345 -73.75 44.00 3.39
C HIS A 345 -72.52 44.56 2.69
N GLN A 346 -71.35 43.93 2.86
CA GLN A 346 -70.12 44.36 2.19
C GLN A 346 -70.05 44.01 0.70
N THR A 347 -70.80 42.98 0.25
CA THR A 347 -70.84 42.54 -1.15
C THR A 347 -72.00 43.11 -1.96
N VAL A 348 -73.02 43.66 -1.29
CA VAL A 348 -74.08 44.45 -1.93
C VAL A 348 -73.51 45.83 -2.27
N THR A 349 -72.91 45.90 -3.47
CA THR A 349 -72.65 47.17 -4.18
C THR A 349 -73.79 47.51 -5.10
#